data_AF-A0A355FDT4-F1
#
_entry.id   AF-A0A355FDT4-F1
#
_cell.length_a   1.000
_cell.length_b   1.000
_cell.length_c   1.000
_cell.angle_alpha   90.00
_cell.angle_beta   90.00
_cell.angle_gamma   90.00
#
_symmetry.space_group_name_H-M   'P 1'
#
loop_
_entity.id
_entity.type
_entity.pdbx_description
1 polymer ?
#
loop_
_entity_poly.entity_id
_entity_poly.type
_entity_poly.pdbx_seq_one_letter_code
_entity_poly.pdbx_strand_id
1 'polypeptide(L)'
;MMKKLDFYKKDDSVNSNEEMSDHLIQRDNKVMRESFKSTPACYYSPRIGVMGLGKTGLSNVLSFSSRFQTIGFDRDVQRVNQLLEVVDKKVTLTTDVDMLRKCNFFIIAVDSLSENGEPSDITPLVRAGQMVAEVLQPGDTVVYDTPVHPDIILKQCVPAIEKKSRLFSNKNFFTAYRNSRSVPPDPKLKPFTGCCAEIANFVEEIYAAVDFSPRPLRRDKVE
;
A
#
# COMPACT_ATOMS: atom_id res chain seq x y z
N MET A 1 31.69 31.87 49.97
CA MET A 1 30.69 31.14 50.77
C MET A 1 30.29 29.90 49.98
N MET A 2 30.92 28.76 50.27
CA MET A 2 30.69 27.46 49.62
C MET A 2 30.95 26.36 50.66
N LYS A 3 29.94 25.54 50.96
CA LYS A 3 29.98 24.25 51.68
C LYS A 3 28.78 23.44 51.16
N LYS A 4 29.01 22.28 50.51
CA LYS A 4 28.95 20.88 51.04
C LYS A 4 27.48 20.41 51.26
N LEU A 5 27.01 19.20 50.94
CA LEU A 5 27.66 17.88 50.89
C LEU A 5 26.72 16.82 50.24
N ASP A 6 27.33 15.86 49.54
CA ASP A 6 27.06 14.43 49.28
C ASP A 6 25.65 13.81 49.29
N PHE A 7 25.43 12.85 48.38
CA PHE A 7 25.28 11.42 48.67
C PHE A 7 24.85 10.69 47.38
N TYR A 8 25.68 9.78 46.86
CA TYR A 8 25.24 8.40 46.58
C TYR A 8 26.43 7.51 46.25
N LYS A 9 26.62 6.51 47.09
CA LYS A 9 27.56 5.40 46.94
C LYS A 9 26.99 4.39 45.94
N LYS A 10 27.90 3.69 45.28
CA LYS A 10 27.67 2.49 44.49
C LYS A 10 27.34 1.33 45.43
N ASP A 11 26.25 0.61 45.17
CA ASP A 11 26.03 -0.74 45.68
C ASP A 11 25.78 -1.67 44.50
N ASP A 12 26.74 -2.59 44.31
CA ASP A 12 26.67 -3.72 43.40
C ASP A 12 25.80 -4.80 44.07
N SER A 13 24.58 -5.02 43.58
CA SER A 13 23.86 -6.27 43.81
C SER A 13 23.10 -6.69 42.55
N VAL A 14 23.54 -7.83 42.02
CA VAL A 14 22.98 -8.58 40.90
C VAL A 14 21.50 -8.86 41.15
N ASN A 15 20.65 -8.61 40.16
CA ASN A 15 19.35 -9.28 40.11
C ASN A 15 18.95 -9.65 38.69
N SER A 16 19.57 -10.72 38.20
CA SER A 16 19.11 -11.88 37.39
C SER A 16 17.83 -11.89 36.54
N ASN A 17 17.03 -10.81 36.46
CA ASN A 17 15.78 -10.77 35.69
C ASN A 17 15.90 -10.04 34.34
N GLU A 18 16.93 -9.21 34.13
CA GLU A 18 17.17 -8.58 32.82
C GLU A 18 17.81 -9.55 31.82
N GLU A 19 18.80 -10.36 32.26
CA GLU A 19 19.50 -11.32 31.38
C GLU A 19 18.58 -12.45 30.90
N MET A 20 17.58 -12.86 31.70
CA MET A 20 16.63 -13.87 31.25
C MET A 20 15.63 -13.31 30.23
N SER A 21 15.27 -12.01 30.35
CA SER A 21 14.43 -11.33 29.36
C SER A 21 15.18 -11.10 28.04
N ASP A 22 16.45 -10.71 28.11
CA ASP A 22 17.30 -10.51 26.93
C ASP A 22 17.62 -11.82 26.22
N HIS A 23 17.78 -12.94 26.95
CA HIS A 23 17.98 -14.25 26.32
C HIS A 23 16.71 -14.83 25.70
N LEU A 24 15.52 -14.54 26.23
CA LEU A 24 14.24 -14.88 25.58
C LEU A 24 13.99 -13.99 24.36
N ILE A 25 14.25 -12.68 24.47
CA ILE A 25 14.15 -11.72 23.35
C ILE A 25 15.18 -12.02 22.25
N GLN A 26 16.41 -12.44 22.60
CA GLN A 26 17.45 -12.81 21.63
C GLN A 26 17.23 -14.19 21.00
N ARG A 27 16.66 -15.16 21.73
CA ARG A 27 16.27 -16.47 21.18
C ARG A 27 15.10 -16.34 20.22
N ASP A 28 14.07 -15.58 20.59
CA ASP A 28 12.93 -15.30 19.71
C ASP A 28 13.35 -14.47 18.50
N ASN A 29 14.30 -13.52 18.66
CA ASN A 29 14.86 -12.78 17.53
C ASN A 29 15.77 -13.62 16.62
N LYS A 30 16.49 -14.62 17.13
CA LYS A 30 17.32 -15.50 16.29
C LYS A 30 16.46 -16.46 15.48
N VAL A 31 15.43 -17.04 16.11
CA VAL A 31 14.46 -17.91 15.42
C VAL A 31 13.58 -17.11 14.44
N MET A 32 13.20 -15.86 14.77
CA MET A 32 12.49 -14.95 13.85
C MET A 32 13.38 -14.46 12.70
N ARG A 33 14.66 -14.15 12.95
CA ARG A 33 15.63 -13.73 11.90
C ARG A 33 16.02 -14.87 10.97
N GLU A 34 16.07 -16.11 11.47
CA GLU A 34 16.31 -17.30 10.65
C GLU A 34 15.05 -17.72 9.86
N SER A 35 13.85 -17.34 10.32
CA SER A 35 12.56 -17.64 9.65
C SER A 35 12.10 -16.60 8.62
N PHE A 36 12.83 -15.49 8.44
CA PHE A 36 12.59 -14.51 7.36
C PHE A 36 13.86 -14.27 6.52
N LYS A 37 14.38 -15.35 5.93
CA LYS A 37 15.16 -15.31 4.68
C LYS A 37 14.26 -15.45 3.44
N SER A 38 12.97 -15.17 3.56
CA SER A 38 12.01 -15.26 2.46
C SER A 38 11.83 -13.90 1.79
N THR A 39 12.70 -13.69 0.80
CA THR A 39 12.47 -12.98 -0.47
C THR A 39 12.28 -11.46 -0.38
N PRO A 40 13.31 -10.64 -0.73
CA PRO A 40 13.05 -9.27 -1.12
C PRO A 40 12.01 -9.29 -2.24
N ALA A 41 11.06 -8.35 -2.26
CA ALA A 41 9.86 -8.31 -3.09
C ALA A 41 10.07 -8.36 -4.64
N CYS A 42 11.27 -8.71 -5.10
CA CYS A 42 11.76 -8.61 -6.47
C CYS A 42 11.68 -9.88 -7.32
N TYR A 43 10.88 -10.91 -6.98
CA TYR A 43 10.82 -12.14 -7.81
C TYR A 43 9.44 -12.73 -8.11
N TYR A 44 8.32 -12.15 -7.65
CA TYR A 44 7.00 -12.66 -8.04
C TYR A 44 6.40 -11.88 -9.20
N SER A 45 5.70 -12.59 -10.09
CA SER A 45 4.88 -11.95 -11.13
C SER A 45 3.68 -11.26 -10.46
N PRO A 46 3.49 -9.92 -10.64
CA PRO A 46 2.38 -9.22 -10.05
C PRO A 46 1.03 -9.70 -10.58
N ARG A 47 0.11 -9.92 -9.65
CA ARG A 47 -1.34 -10.04 -9.90
C ARG A 47 -1.98 -8.82 -9.25
N ILE A 48 -2.52 -7.94 -10.08
CA ILE A 48 -2.83 -6.58 -9.70
C ILE A 48 -4.29 -6.47 -9.26
N GLY A 49 -4.52 -5.94 -8.06
CA GLY A 49 -5.84 -5.54 -7.57
C GLY A 49 -5.92 -4.01 -7.54
N VAL A 50 -6.86 -3.40 -8.25
CA VAL A 50 -7.04 -1.94 -8.26
C VAL A 50 -8.28 -1.57 -7.45
N MET A 51 -8.11 -0.77 -6.40
CA MET A 51 -9.18 -0.27 -5.53
C MET A 51 -9.64 1.11 -5.98
N GLY A 52 -10.94 1.22 -6.29
CA GLY A 52 -11.58 2.41 -6.84
C GLY A 52 -11.52 2.39 -8.37
N LEU A 53 -12.67 2.56 -9.02
CA LEU A 53 -12.82 2.59 -10.47
C LEU A 53 -13.26 3.98 -10.97
N GLY A 54 -12.74 5.02 -10.31
CA GLY A 54 -12.76 6.38 -10.86
C GLY A 54 -11.82 6.51 -12.07
N LYS A 55 -11.57 7.75 -12.51
CA LYS A 55 -10.74 8.03 -13.69
C LYS A 55 -9.35 7.38 -13.62
N THR A 56 -8.65 7.55 -12.49
CA THR A 56 -7.31 6.97 -12.29
C THR A 56 -7.36 5.45 -12.18
N GLY A 57 -8.28 4.93 -11.39
CA GLY A 57 -8.42 3.49 -11.18
C GLY A 57 -8.77 2.71 -12.45
N LEU A 58 -9.73 3.20 -13.24
CA LEU A 58 -10.06 2.58 -14.52
C LEU A 58 -8.87 2.62 -15.48
N SER A 59 -8.15 3.75 -15.56
CA SER A 59 -6.92 3.85 -16.36
C SER A 59 -5.87 2.82 -15.94
N ASN A 60 -5.66 2.64 -14.62
CA ASN A 60 -4.79 1.59 -14.10
C ASN A 60 -5.26 0.19 -14.54
N VAL A 61 -6.54 -0.15 -14.35
CA VAL A 61 -7.07 -1.46 -14.76
C VAL A 61 -6.84 -1.73 -16.24
N LEU A 62 -7.18 -0.78 -17.12
CA LEU A 62 -7.05 -0.95 -18.57
C LEU A 62 -5.59 -1.08 -19.01
N SER A 63 -4.68 -0.35 -18.37
CA SER A 63 -3.26 -0.36 -18.71
C SER A 63 -2.59 -1.65 -18.21
N PHE A 64 -2.85 -2.04 -16.97
CA PHE A 64 -2.25 -3.24 -16.37
C PHE A 64 -2.81 -4.54 -16.95
N SER A 65 -4.09 -4.57 -17.36
CA SER A 65 -4.70 -5.74 -18.00
C SER A 65 -4.02 -6.17 -19.31
N SER A 66 -3.23 -5.29 -19.96
CA SER A 66 -2.49 -5.69 -21.17
C SER A 66 -1.28 -6.57 -20.89
N ARG A 67 -0.81 -6.64 -19.64
CA ARG A 67 0.43 -7.33 -19.28
C ARG A 67 0.32 -8.25 -18.07
N PHE A 68 -0.55 -7.93 -17.13
CA PHE A 68 -0.70 -8.60 -15.85
C PHE A 68 -2.14 -9.05 -15.63
N GLN A 69 -2.32 -10.14 -14.89
CA GLN A 69 -3.64 -10.48 -14.36
C GLN A 69 -4.10 -9.33 -13.46
N THR A 70 -5.22 -8.70 -13.82
CA THR A 70 -5.70 -7.49 -13.16
C THR A 70 -7.18 -7.62 -12.82
N ILE A 71 -7.53 -7.27 -11.58
CA ILE A 71 -8.90 -7.20 -11.08
C ILE A 71 -9.16 -5.77 -10.61
N GLY A 72 -10.17 -5.14 -11.19
CA GLY A 72 -10.67 -3.84 -10.74
C GLY A 72 -11.79 -4.01 -9.71
N PHE A 73 -11.73 -3.27 -8.61
CA PHE A 73 -12.73 -3.29 -7.55
C PHE A 73 -13.31 -1.90 -7.32
N ASP A 74 -14.63 -1.81 -7.23
CA ASP A 74 -15.32 -0.65 -6.66
C ASP A 74 -16.47 -1.13 -5.78
N ARG A 75 -16.81 -0.37 -4.73
CA ARG A 75 -17.97 -0.68 -3.88
C ARG A 75 -19.30 -0.32 -4.55
N ASP A 76 -19.25 0.57 -5.54
CA ASP A 76 -20.40 1.04 -6.28
C ASP A 76 -20.78 0.03 -7.38
N VAL A 77 -21.83 -0.75 -7.10
CA VAL A 77 -22.39 -1.75 -8.03
C VAL A 77 -22.85 -1.11 -9.35
N GLN A 78 -23.42 0.09 -9.30
CA GLN A 78 -23.90 0.76 -10.51
C GLN A 78 -22.72 1.14 -11.40
N ARG A 79 -21.66 1.70 -10.80
CA ARG A 79 -20.42 2.01 -11.52
C ARG A 79 -19.78 0.79 -12.14
N VAL A 80 -19.65 -0.32 -11.41
CA VAL A 80 -19.09 -1.57 -11.95
C VAL A 80 -19.90 -2.06 -13.14
N ASN A 81 -21.23 -2.08 -13.03
CA ASN A 81 -22.11 -2.52 -14.12
C ASN A 81 -21.99 -1.63 -15.36
N GLN A 82 -22.00 -0.30 -15.19
CA GLN A 82 -21.82 0.66 -16.29
C GLN A 82 -20.47 0.48 -16.98
N LEU A 83 -19.39 0.27 -16.21
CA LEU A 83 -18.07 0.08 -16.78
C LEU A 83 -17.97 -1.24 -17.55
N LEU A 84 -18.57 -2.32 -17.06
CA LEU A 84 -18.60 -3.62 -17.75
C LEU A 84 -19.25 -3.56 -19.14
N GLU A 85 -20.15 -2.61 -19.39
CA GLU A 85 -20.76 -2.40 -20.71
C GLU A 85 -19.79 -1.81 -21.74
N VAL A 86 -18.82 -1.00 -21.29
CA VAL A 86 -17.94 -0.21 -22.15
C VAL A 86 -16.49 -0.69 -22.19
N VAL A 87 -16.06 -1.53 -21.24
CA VAL A 87 -14.71 -2.13 -21.25
C VAL A 87 -14.66 -3.42 -22.06
N ASP A 88 -13.45 -3.88 -22.37
CA ASP A 88 -13.26 -5.20 -22.99
C ASP A 88 -13.75 -6.31 -22.05
N LYS A 89 -14.43 -7.33 -22.59
CA LYS A 89 -14.91 -8.50 -21.81
C LYS A 89 -13.80 -9.27 -21.09
N LYS A 90 -12.53 -9.09 -21.50
CA LYS A 90 -11.35 -9.67 -20.82
C LYS A 90 -10.98 -8.94 -19.54
N VAL A 91 -11.46 -7.71 -19.33
CA VAL A 91 -11.23 -6.93 -18.10
C VAL A 91 -12.14 -7.46 -17.00
N THR A 92 -11.57 -7.80 -15.85
CA THR A 92 -12.33 -8.26 -14.68
C THR A 92 -12.60 -7.09 -13.75
N LEU A 93 -13.87 -6.72 -13.59
CA LEU A 93 -14.35 -5.75 -12.61
C LEU A 93 -15.28 -6.45 -11.61
N THR A 94 -15.24 -6.06 -10.34
CA THR A 94 -16.03 -6.69 -9.29
C THR A 94 -16.37 -5.72 -8.16
N THR A 95 -17.41 -6.08 -7.40
CA THR A 95 -17.77 -5.46 -6.11
C THR A 95 -17.50 -6.38 -4.92
N ASP A 96 -17.01 -7.60 -5.20
CA ASP A 96 -16.63 -8.58 -4.19
C ASP A 96 -15.15 -8.42 -3.84
N VAL A 97 -14.89 -8.03 -2.59
CA VAL A 97 -13.52 -7.83 -2.09
C VAL A 97 -12.75 -9.15 -2.01
N ASP A 98 -13.41 -10.29 -1.80
CA ASP A 98 -12.74 -11.59 -1.66
C ASP A 98 -12.07 -12.04 -2.96
N MET A 99 -12.55 -11.56 -4.12
CA MET A 99 -11.87 -11.77 -5.39
C MET A 99 -10.44 -11.24 -5.41
N LEU A 100 -10.15 -10.21 -4.61
CA LEU A 100 -8.83 -9.60 -4.52
C LEU A 100 -7.82 -10.47 -3.75
N ARG A 101 -8.23 -11.55 -3.08
CA ARG A 101 -7.30 -12.56 -2.51
C ARG A 101 -6.44 -13.24 -3.58
N LYS A 102 -6.84 -13.15 -4.85
CA LYS A 102 -6.06 -13.62 -6.00
C LYS A 102 -4.90 -12.69 -6.35
N CYS A 103 -4.89 -11.47 -5.81
CA CYS A 103 -3.87 -10.45 -6.08
C CYS A 103 -2.78 -10.47 -5.01
N ASN A 104 -1.61 -9.91 -5.35
CA ASN A 104 -0.49 -9.68 -4.44
C ASN A 104 0.11 -8.28 -4.57
N PHE A 105 -0.41 -7.49 -5.51
CA PHE A 105 -0.02 -6.11 -5.76
C PHE A 105 -1.28 -5.26 -5.83
N PHE A 106 -1.50 -4.41 -4.82
CA PHE A 106 -2.71 -3.63 -4.67
C PHE A 106 -2.43 -2.17 -5.01
N ILE A 107 -3.24 -1.58 -5.87
CA ILE A 107 -3.18 -0.15 -6.22
C ILE A 107 -4.43 0.51 -5.65
N ILE A 108 -4.26 1.44 -4.71
CA ILE A 108 -5.34 2.25 -4.17
C ILE A 108 -5.43 3.55 -4.97
N ALA A 109 -6.49 3.66 -5.77
CA ALA A 109 -6.79 4.78 -6.67
C ALA A 109 -8.16 5.41 -6.35
N VAL A 110 -8.45 5.53 -5.05
CA VAL A 110 -9.65 6.19 -4.53
C VAL A 110 -9.37 7.67 -4.39
N ASP A 111 -10.17 8.51 -5.02
CA ASP A 111 -9.99 9.96 -5.01
C ASP A 111 -10.10 10.53 -3.59
N SER A 112 -9.15 11.40 -3.23
CA SER A 112 -9.03 12.10 -1.94
C SER A 112 -9.02 13.63 -2.11
N LEU A 113 -9.49 14.11 -3.27
CA LEU A 113 -9.72 15.52 -3.52
C LEU A 113 -11.22 15.79 -3.57
N SER A 114 -11.59 17.00 -3.18
CA SER A 114 -12.92 17.54 -3.41
C SER A 114 -13.03 18.15 -4.82
N GLU A 115 -14.23 18.50 -5.26
CA GLU A 115 -14.48 18.99 -6.62
C GLU A 115 -13.67 20.25 -6.99
N ASN A 116 -13.29 21.06 -6.01
CA ASN A 116 -12.46 22.27 -6.20
C ASN A 116 -10.95 21.98 -6.20
N GLY A 117 -10.53 20.72 -6.06
CA GLY A 117 -9.12 20.33 -6.04
C GLY A 117 -8.42 20.48 -4.68
N GLU A 118 -9.16 20.88 -3.63
CA GLU A 118 -8.63 20.91 -2.27
C GLU A 118 -8.63 19.51 -1.64
N PRO A 119 -7.66 19.20 -0.74
CA PRO A 119 -7.66 17.96 0.03
C PRO A 119 -9.01 17.74 0.70
N SER A 120 -9.68 16.63 0.38
CA SER A 120 -10.94 16.25 1.01
C SER A 120 -10.69 15.42 2.27
N ASP A 121 -11.78 15.05 2.93
CA ASP A 121 -11.76 14.02 3.97
C ASP A 121 -11.05 12.75 3.44
N ILE A 122 -9.97 12.35 4.11
CA ILE A 122 -9.15 11.18 3.78
C ILE A 122 -9.81 9.86 4.18
N THR A 123 -10.96 9.91 4.86
CA THR A 123 -11.71 8.73 5.32
C THR A 123 -11.96 7.68 4.22
N PRO A 124 -12.35 8.04 2.98
CA PRO A 124 -12.50 7.05 1.89
C PRO A 124 -11.21 6.30 1.60
N LEU A 125 -10.06 6.99 1.65
CA LEU A 125 -8.75 6.40 1.40
C LEU A 125 -8.33 5.45 2.52
N VAL A 126 -8.53 5.85 3.78
CA VAL A 126 -8.29 4.99 4.94
C VAL A 126 -9.16 3.74 4.90
N ARG A 127 -10.44 3.88 4.54
CA ARG A 127 -11.35 2.74 4.36
C ARG A 127 -10.91 1.81 3.25
N ALA A 128 -10.43 2.34 2.12
CA ALA A 128 -9.89 1.52 1.04
C ALA A 128 -8.68 0.69 1.51
N GLY A 129 -7.76 1.31 2.26
CA GLY A 129 -6.67 0.58 2.92
C GLY A 129 -7.17 -0.52 3.86
N GLN A 130 -8.17 -0.22 4.68
CA GLN A 130 -8.79 -1.21 5.57
C GLN A 130 -9.48 -2.36 4.81
N MET A 131 -10.01 -2.14 3.61
CA MET A 131 -10.56 -3.22 2.78
C MET A 131 -9.45 -4.10 2.21
N VAL A 132 -8.36 -3.49 1.72
CA VAL A 132 -7.16 -4.24 1.31
C VAL A 132 -6.64 -5.10 2.47
N ALA A 133 -6.64 -4.57 3.69
CA ALA A 133 -6.20 -5.29 4.88
C ALA A 133 -7.01 -6.58 5.19
N GLU A 134 -8.22 -6.76 4.66
CA GLU A 134 -9.03 -7.99 4.84
C GLU A 134 -8.54 -9.16 3.97
N VAL A 135 -7.83 -8.84 2.89
CA VAL A 135 -7.35 -9.79 1.88
C VAL A 135 -5.83 -9.86 1.80
N LEU A 136 -5.14 -8.89 2.39
CA LEU A 136 -3.67 -8.76 2.41
C LEU A 136 -2.99 -9.99 3.02
N GLN A 137 -1.93 -10.45 2.38
CA GLN A 137 -1.05 -11.53 2.82
C GLN A 137 0.39 -11.04 3.02
N PRO A 138 1.21 -11.76 3.81
CA PRO A 138 2.64 -11.48 3.87
C PRO A 138 3.31 -11.55 2.49
N GLY A 139 4.13 -10.54 2.16
CA GLY A 139 4.82 -10.37 0.88
C GLY A 139 4.12 -9.45 -0.12
N ASP A 140 2.87 -9.08 0.15
CA ASP A 140 2.09 -8.22 -0.74
C ASP A 140 2.58 -6.77 -0.75
N THR A 141 2.34 -6.07 -1.86
CA THR A 141 2.67 -4.65 -2.02
C THR A 141 1.41 -3.82 -2.16
N VAL A 142 1.31 -2.71 -1.42
CA VAL A 142 0.22 -1.73 -1.49
C VAL A 142 0.75 -0.39 -2.00
N VAL A 143 0.27 0.04 -3.17
CA VAL A 143 0.66 1.28 -3.83
C VAL A 143 -0.48 2.29 -3.77
N TYR A 144 -0.20 3.51 -3.33
CA TYR A 144 -1.14 4.62 -3.37
C TYR A 144 -0.93 5.43 -4.67
N ASP A 145 -1.92 5.41 -5.56
CA ASP A 145 -1.99 6.20 -6.80
C ASP A 145 -3.20 7.14 -6.73
N THR A 146 -3.17 7.99 -5.70
CA THR A 146 -4.25 8.91 -5.34
C THR A 146 -3.68 10.29 -5.01
N PRO A 147 -4.41 11.38 -5.31
CA PRO A 147 -3.97 12.73 -5.02
C PRO A 147 -3.89 13.07 -3.53
N VAL A 148 -2.80 12.67 -2.87
CA VAL A 148 -2.56 12.91 -1.45
C VAL A 148 -1.06 13.00 -1.15
N HIS A 149 -0.68 13.80 -0.16
CA HIS A 149 0.71 13.87 0.27
C HIS A 149 1.16 12.56 0.98
N PRO A 150 2.38 12.06 0.74
CA PRO A 150 2.89 10.82 1.33
C PRO A 150 2.83 10.76 2.87
N ASP A 151 3.10 11.88 3.54
CA ASP A 151 2.97 11.97 5.01
C ASP A 151 1.60 11.54 5.53
N ILE A 152 0.53 11.87 4.81
CA ILE A 152 -0.85 11.52 5.20
C ILE A 152 -1.02 10.00 5.10
N ILE A 153 -0.50 9.40 4.04
CA ILE A 153 -0.51 7.95 3.84
C ILE A 153 0.22 7.26 5.01
N LEU A 154 1.44 7.73 5.34
CA LEU A 154 2.27 7.16 6.41
C LEU A 154 1.64 7.33 7.80
N LYS A 155 0.99 8.46 8.07
CA LYS A 155 0.43 8.76 9.39
C LYS A 155 -0.97 8.17 9.61
N GLN A 156 -1.75 7.96 8.55
CA GLN A 156 -3.17 7.61 8.68
C GLN A 156 -3.55 6.31 7.97
N CYS A 157 -3.07 6.10 6.74
CA CYS A 157 -3.49 4.97 5.93
C CYS A 157 -2.69 3.69 6.26
N VAL A 158 -1.37 3.79 6.37
CA VAL A 158 -0.52 2.64 6.74
C VAL A 158 -0.89 2.08 8.12
N PRO A 159 -1.04 2.89 9.20
CA PRO A 159 -1.43 2.36 10.50
C PRO A 159 -2.82 1.70 10.51
N ALA A 160 -3.73 2.16 9.66
CA ALA A 160 -5.05 1.55 9.52
C ALA A 160 -4.98 0.15 8.88
N ILE A 161 -4.10 -0.04 7.89
CA ILE A 161 -3.81 -1.36 7.32
C ILE A 161 -3.19 -2.26 8.37
N GLU A 162 -2.17 -1.79 9.08
CA GLU A 162 -1.44 -2.58 10.07
C GLU A 162 -2.36 -3.05 11.21
N LYS A 163 -3.16 -2.13 11.74
CA LYS A 163 -4.11 -2.42 12.83
C LYS A 163 -5.10 -3.52 12.45
N LYS A 164 -5.61 -3.49 11.21
CA LYS A 164 -6.66 -4.40 10.76
C LYS A 164 -6.13 -5.75 10.28
N SER A 165 -5.02 -5.74 9.53
CA SER A 165 -4.39 -6.96 9.02
C SER A 165 -3.55 -7.70 10.06
N ARG A 166 -3.12 -7.02 11.13
CA ARG A 166 -2.09 -7.48 12.08
C ARG A 166 -0.72 -7.70 11.42
N LEU A 167 -0.51 -7.17 10.22
CA LEU A 167 0.77 -7.17 9.50
C LEU A 167 1.44 -5.80 9.66
N PHE A 168 2.77 -5.75 9.55
CA PHE A 168 3.53 -4.50 9.65
C PHE A 168 4.19 -4.13 8.32
N SER A 169 4.12 -2.85 7.95
CA SER A 169 4.76 -2.34 6.75
C SER A 169 6.29 -2.46 6.85
N ASN A 170 6.94 -2.76 5.74
CA ASN A 170 8.38 -3.02 5.64
C ASN A 170 8.87 -4.23 6.47
N LYS A 171 7.95 -5.08 6.94
CA LYS A 171 8.25 -6.33 7.65
C LYS A 171 7.47 -7.50 7.05
N ASN A 172 6.16 -7.33 6.95
CA ASN A 172 5.25 -8.36 6.46
C ASN A 172 4.64 -7.98 5.10
N PHE A 173 4.36 -6.71 4.86
CA PHE A 173 3.90 -6.21 3.56
C PHE A 173 4.66 -4.93 3.22
N PHE A 174 4.56 -4.48 1.97
CA PHE A 174 5.29 -3.33 1.47
C PHE A 174 4.35 -2.22 1.03
N THR A 175 4.80 -0.98 1.16
CA THR A 175 4.01 0.19 0.75
C THR A 175 4.80 1.06 -0.21
N ALA A 176 4.13 1.60 -1.21
CA ALA A 176 4.68 2.63 -2.08
C ALA A 176 3.65 3.69 -2.44
N TYR A 177 4.11 4.78 -3.01
CA TYR A 177 3.26 5.90 -3.42
C TYR A 177 3.80 6.54 -4.70
N ARG A 178 2.88 6.98 -5.56
CA ARG A 178 3.18 7.65 -6.83
C ARG A 178 3.21 9.16 -6.61
N ASN A 179 4.39 9.75 -6.57
CA ASN A 179 4.60 11.15 -6.20
C ASN A 179 4.05 12.15 -7.22
N SER A 180 3.83 11.75 -8.47
CA SER A 180 3.11 12.58 -9.43
C SER A 180 1.67 12.91 -8.99
N ARG A 181 1.17 12.26 -7.94
CA ARG A 181 -0.11 12.53 -7.31
C ARG A 181 0.00 13.39 -6.05
N SER A 182 1.20 13.72 -5.55
CA SER A 182 1.30 14.49 -4.31
C SER A 182 0.59 15.84 -4.42
N VAL A 183 -0.20 16.17 -3.39
CA VAL A 183 -0.86 17.47 -3.23
C VAL A 183 -0.48 18.04 -1.86
N PRO A 184 0.29 19.15 -1.78
CA PRO A 184 0.85 19.90 -2.92
C PRO A 184 1.92 19.09 -3.68
N PRO A 185 2.19 19.42 -4.96
CA PRO A 185 3.27 18.80 -5.72
C PRO A 185 4.63 19.14 -5.11
N ASP A 186 5.50 18.13 -4.99
CA ASP A 186 6.91 18.32 -4.62
C ASP A 186 7.81 17.83 -5.75
N PRO A 187 8.46 18.74 -6.51
CA PRO A 187 9.30 18.38 -7.65
C PRO A 187 10.62 17.70 -7.25
N LYS A 188 10.97 17.67 -5.95
CA LYS A 188 12.18 16.98 -5.46
C LYS A 188 11.96 15.48 -5.27
N LEU A 189 10.71 15.04 -5.23
CA LEU A 189 10.39 13.64 -5.05
C LEU A 189 10.63 12.87 -6.37
N LYS A 190 11.23 11.68 -6.26
CA LYS A 190 11.30 10.71 -7.35
C LYS A 190 9.88 10.33 -7.82
N PRO A 191 9.67 9.79 -9.02
CA PRO A 191 8.33 9.41 -9.49
C PRO A 191 7.56 8.51 -8.53
N PHE A 192 8.28 7.60 -7.87
CA PHE A 192 7.75 6.73 -6.83
C PHE A 192 8.60 6.83 -5.56
N THR A 193 8.00 6.46 -4.44
CA THR A 193 8.74 6.16 -3.23
C THR A 193 8.11 4.98 -2.52
N GLY A 194 8.96 4.09 -2.03
CA GLY A 194 8.59 2.90 -1.29
C GLY A 194 8.98 3.00 0.18
N CYS A 195 8.56 2.02 0.97
CA CYS A 195 9.05 1.84 2.35
C CYS A 195 10.56 1.53 2.39
N CYS A 196 11.14 1.09 1.27
CA CYS A 196 12.58 1.05 1.01
C CYS A 196 12.86 1.32 -0.48
N ALA A 197 14.13 1.47 -0.86
CA ALA A 197 14.54 1.79 -2.23
C ALA A 197 14.20 0.66 -3.22
N GLU A 198 14.32 -0.58 -2.79
CA GLU A 198 14.01 -1.78 -3.57
C GLU A 198 12.54 -1.79 -4.00
N ILE A 199 11.63 -1.45 -3.08
CA ILE A 199 10.19 -1.36 -3.36
C ILE A 199 9.89 -0.19 -4.29
N ALA A 200 10.56 0.95 -4.12
CA ALA A 200 10.39 2.09 -5.01
C ALA A 200 10.74 1.72 -6.46
N ASN A 201 11.89 1.07 -6.66
CA ASN A 201 12.36 0.64 -7.98
C ASN A 201 11.44 -0.43 -8.58
N PHE A 202 11.03 -1.43 -7.77
CA PHE A 202 10.12 -2.47 -8.23
C PHE A 202 8.79 -1.89 -8.73
N VAL A 203 8.19 -0.97 -7.97
CA VAL A 203 6.94 -0.32 -8.39
C VAL A 203 7.14 0.52 -9.65
N GLU A 204 8.26 1.23 -9.77
CA GLU A 204 8.60 1.97 -10.98
C GLU A 204 8.70 1.06 -12.21
N GLU A 205 9.35 -0.11 -12.09
CA GLU A 205 9.43 -1.12 -13.16
C GLU A 205 8.04 -1.64 -13.56
N ILE A 206 7.15 -1.92 -12.59
CA ILE A 206 5.79 -2.39 -12.87
C ILE A 206 5.00 -1.33 -13.64
N TYR A 207 5.07 -0.06 -13.23
CA TYR A 207 4.39 1.03 -13.93
C TYR A 207 5.00 1.33 -15.31
N ALA A 208 6.32 1.17 -15.47
CA ALA A 208 7.00 1.35 -16.76
C ALA A 208 6.71 0.23 -17.77
N ALA A 209 6.23 -0.92 -17.31
CA ALA A 209 5.92 -2.08 -18.15
C ALA A 209 4.61 -1.95 -18.95
N VAL A 210 3.84 -0.88 -18.75
CA VAL A 210 2.53 -0.67 -19.40
C VAL A 210 2.40 0.73 -19.95
N ASP A 211 1.55 0.86 -20.98
CA ASP A 211 1.20 2.15 -21.57
C ASP A 211 -0.12 2.68 -20.98
N PHE A 212 -0.04 3.93 -20.50
CA PHE A 212 -1.13 4.70 -19.92
C PHE A 212 -1.80 5.65 -20.93
N SER A 213 -1.42 5.59 -22.21
CA SER A 213 -2.12 6.33 -23.26
C SER A 213 -3.62 6.00 -23.27
N PRO A 214 -4.50 6.98 -23.58
CA PRO A 214 -5.94 6.75 -23.56
C PRO A 214 -6.33 5.59 -24.48
N ARG A 215 -7.00 4.58 -23.92
CA ARG A 215 -7.52 3.44 -24.70
C ARG A 215 -8.99 3.67 -25.05
N PRO A 216 -9.42 3.37 -26.29
CA PRO A 216 -10.81 3.50 -26.68
C PRO A 216 -11.67 2.53 -25.87
N LEU A 217 -12.70 3.06 -25.21
CA LEU A 217 -13.79 2.26 -24.67
C LEU A 217 -14.67 1.79 -25.84
N ARG A 218 -15.31 0.63 -25.70
CA ARG A 218 -16.29 0.13 -26.68
C ARG A 218 -17.46 1.10 -26.73
N ARG A 219 -17.53 1.91 -27.79
CA ARG A 219 -18.60 2.91 -28.00
C ARG A 219 -19.77 2.35 -28.80
N ASP A 220 -19.72 1.08 -29.16
CA ASP A 220 -20.65 0.43 -30.10
C ASP A 220 -22.05 0.16 -29.48
N LYS A 221 -22.39 0.79 -28.36
CA LYS A 221 -23.65 0.60 -27.62
C LYS A 221 -24.25 1.88 -27.03
N VAL A 222 -23.88 3.05 -27.56
CA VAL A 222 -24.59 4.29 -27.28
C VAL A 222 -25.05 4.86 -28.62
N GLU A 223 -26.14 4.28 -29.13
CA GLU A 223 -27.09 5.00 -30.01
C GLU A 223 -28.07 5.77 -29.11
#